data_AF-A0A924Y143-F1
#
_entry.id   AF-A0A924Y143-F1
#
_cell.length_a   1.000
_cell.length_b   1.000
_cell.length_c   1.000
_cell.angle_alpha   90.00
_cell.angle_beta   90.00
_cell.angle_gamma   90.00
#
_symmetry.space_group_name_H-M   'P 1'
#
loop_
_entity.id
_entity.type
_entity.pdbx_description
1 polymer ?
#
loop_
_entity_poly.entity_id
_entity_poly.type
_entity_poly.pdbx_seq_one_letter_code
_entity_poly.pdbx_strand_id
1 'polypeptide(L)'
;MNFWQKLLGGTQGTGHPVEDEFDPTSLLKQAQREMEELHARNRDVAVRAITEKNNLEQMVQDIERKIRLLQEKADLAEERGDTDLAKQLRFEATSYTMTLTEIHASWEEAKLKADRIKATIKSEEERIRQKTTEAMLLETQWHTMQLQRSLFASLIEVNTGAAQNVPTSERTVRHALNRRFVRQAVVQRDNLRQMQADTEKRVALLRENSKQARTRDNDDLENALLREMEQYEAMLVQTRDATQQAEEVTERAIALLKDEEESLRAQGLDPLIVSDEQIALYEAQAALADAETTRDKRHNKQRGSMALITLLVILAIIVLLVALL
;
A
#
# COMPACT_ATOMS: atom_id res chain seq x y z
N MET A 1 19.56 -0.26 -4.97
CA MET A 1 20.07 0.88 -4.20
C MET A 1 18.91 1.36 -3.34
N ASN A 2 18.98 1.15 -2.02
CA ASN A 2 17.79 1.20 -1.17
C ASN A 2 17.27 2.64 -1.05
N PHE A 3 15.96 2.81 -1.25
CA PHE A 3 15.19 4.04 -1.01
C PHE A 3 15.52 4.67 0.36
N TRP A 4 15.74 3.81 1.36
CA TRP A 4 16.20 4.14 2.71
C TRP A 4 17.54 4.90 2.80
N GLN A 5 18.48 4.65 1.89
CA GLN A 5 19.79 5.32 1.88
C GLN A 5 19.70 6.76 1.36
N LYS A 6 18.69 7.05 0.51
CA LYS A 6 18.43 8.39 -0.02
C LYS A 6 17.66 9.27 0.98
N LEU A 7 16.81 8.66 1.80
CA LEU A 7 16.04 9.33 2.86
C LEU A 7 16.87 9.64 4.11
N LEU A 8 17.81 8.76 4.48
CA LEU A 8 18.71 8.98 5.63
C LEU A 8 20.01 9.72 5.25
N GLY A 9 20.33 9.86 3.96
CA GLY A 9 21.56 10.50 3.46
C GLY A 9 21.42 11.96 3.01
N GLY A 10 20.24 12.56 3.09
CA GLY A 10 19.96 13.91 2.58
C GLY A 10 20.41 15.04 3.51
N THR A 11 21.72 15.22 3.72
CA THR A 11 22.23 16.50 4.21
C THR A 11 22.62 17.39 3.03
N GLN A 12 21.80 18.40 2.76
CA GLN A 12 22.14 19.80 2.48
C GLN A 12 21.11 20.47 1.57
N GLY A 13 20.55 21.58 2.04
CA GLY A 13 19.92 22.59 1.18
C GLY A 13 18.48 22.93 1.53
N THR A 14 18.33 24.05 2.23
CA THR A 14 17.15 24.95 2.24
C THR A 14 15.80 24.40 2.72
N GLY A 15 15.59 24.63 4.03
CA GLY A 15 14.33 24.97 4.71
C GLY A 15 13.00 24.75 4.00
N HIS A 16 12.31 23.68 4.40
CA HIS A 16 10.96 23.67 4.98
C HIS A 16 10.84 22.30 5.71
N PRO A 17 10.10 22.19 6.83
CA PRO A 17 9.83 20.87 7.42
C PRO A 17 8.99 20.08 6.41
N VAL A 18 9.61 19.08 5.78
CA VAL A 18 8.93 18.13 4.90
C VAL A 18 8.17 17.14 5.78
N GLU A 19 7.11 17.62 6.44
CA GLU A 19 6.15 16.76 7.16
C GLU A 19 4.88 16.50 6.32
N ASP A 20 4.78 17.01 5.09
CA ASP A 20 3.48 17.13 4.40
C ASP A 20 3.23 16.35 3.10
N GLU A 21 4.10 15.46 2.58
CA GLU A 21 3.84 14.92 1.21
C GLU A 21 3.93 13.41 0.99
N PHE A 22 3.92 12.61 2.06
CA PHE A 22 3.71 11.16 1.91
C PHE A 22 2.76 10.65 2.98
N ASP A 23 1.47 10.61 2.64
CA ASP A 23 0.43 9.96 3.43
C ASP A 23 0.14 8.58 2.81
N PRO A 24 0.62 7.47 3.40
CA PRO A 24 0.36 6.11 2.92
C PRO A 24 -1.14 5.81 2.79
N THR A 25 -1.98 6.46 3.61
CA THR A 25 -3.43 6.28 3.56
C THR A 25 -4.03 6.86 2.27
N SER A 26 -3.41 7.90 1.70
CA SER A 26 -3.80 8.48 0.42
C SER A 26 -3.49 7.53 -0.74
N LEU A 27 -2.36 6.81 -0.69
CA LEU A 27 -1.98 5.80 -1.66
C LEU A 27 -2.92 4.59 -1.60
N LEU A 28 -3.30 4.16 -0.40
CA LEU A 28 -4.27 3.08 -0.23
C LEU A 28 -5.64 3.45 -0.84
N LYS A 29 -6.14 4.65 -0.52
CA LYS A 29 -7.40 5.17 -1.10
C LYS A 29 -7.32 5.30 -2.61
N GLN A 30 -6.18 5.74 -3.15
CA GLN A 30 -5.97 5.80 -4.59
C GLN A 30 -5.98 4.40 -5.22
N ALA A 31 -5.29 3.43 -4.64
CA ALA A 31 -5.27 2.05 -5.12
C ALA A 31 -6.68 1.42 -5.11
N GLN A 32 -7.47 1.67 -4.06
CA GLN A 32 -8.86 1.22 -3.97
C GLN A 32 -9.74 1.83 -5.06
N ARG A 33 -9.64 3.14 -5.30
CA ARG A 33 -10.38 3.81 -6.39
C ARG A 33 -9.95 3.29 -7.76
N GLU A 34 -8.65 3.12 -8.00
CA GLU A 34 -8.13 2.52 -9.23
C GLU A 34 -8.72 1.11 -9.44
N MET A 35 -8.85 0.32 -8.37
CA MET A 35 -9.45 -1.01 -8.41
C MET A 35 -10.94 -0.98 -8.79
N GLU A 36 -11.72 -0.11 -8.16
CA GLU A 36 -13.16 0.04 -8.41
C GLU A 36 -13.45 0.51 -9.84
N GLU A 37 -12.73 1.53 -10.32
CA GLU A 37 -12.85 2.02 -11.69
C GLU A 37 -12.46 0.95 -12.71
N LEU A 38 -11.39 0.20 -12.44
CA LEU A 38 -10.93 -0.87 -13.31
C LEU A 38 -11.96 -2.00 -13.39
N HIS A 39 -12.53 -2.43 -12.26
CA HIS A 39 -13.60 -3.43 -12.26
C HIS A 39 -14.83 -2.97 -13.04
N ALA A 40 -15.22 -1.71 -12.92
CA ALA A 40 -16.36 -1.16 -13.66
C ALA A 40 -16.10 -1.19 -15.19
N ARG A 41 -14.93 -0.70 -15.64
CA ARG A 41 -14.56 -0.68 -17.07
C ARG A 41 -14.41 -2.10 -17.63
N ASN A 42 -13.75 -2.98 -16.89
CA ASN A 42 -13.46 -4.34 -17.32
C ASN A 42 -14.72 -5.20 -17.40
N ARG A 43 -15.70 -4.97 -16.51
CA ARG A 43 -17.00 -5.65 -16.57
C ARG A 43 -17.72 -5.36 -17.88
N ASP A 44 -17.80 -4.10 -18.28
CA ASP A 44 -18.51 -3.72 -19.52
C ASP A 44 -17.83 -4.30 -20.77
N VAL A 45 -16.50 -4.24 -20.82
CA VAL A 45 -15.72 -4.77 -21.95
C VAL A 45 -15.82 -6.29 -22.02
N ALA A 46 -15.69 -6.98 -20.88
CA ALA A 46 -15.81 -8.43 -20.81
C ALA A 46 -17.22 -8.92 -21.17
N VAL A 47 -18.27 -8.28 -20.63
CA VAL A 47 -19.66 -8.64 -20.92
C VAL A 47 -19.94 -8.49 -22.42
N ARG A 48 -19.51 -7.39 -23.04
CA ARG A 48 -19.70 -7.19 -24.50
C ARG A 48 -19.01 -8.28 -25.31
N ALA A 49 -17.73 -8.58 -25.01
CA ALA A 49 -16.98 -9.59 -25.75
C ALA A 49 -17.54 -11.01 -25.56
N ILE A 50 -17.96 -11.36 -24.35
CA ILE A 50 -18.59 -12.66 -24.06
C ILE A 50 -19.95 -12.77 -24.75
N THR A 51 -20.74 -11.69 -24.75
CA THR A 51 -22.04 -11.66 -25.42
C THR A 51 -21.88 -11.83 -26.93
N GLU A 52 -20.92 -11.11 -27.54
CA GLU A 52 -20.57 -11.26 -28.96
C GLU A 52 -20.18 -12.70 -29.29
N LYS A 53 -19.29 -13.30 -28.51
CA LYS A 53 -18.89 -14.71 -28.65
C LYS A 53 -20.09 -15.67 -28.54
N ASN A 54 -20.93 -15.53 -27.51
CA ASN A 54 -22.06 -16.41 -27.27
C ASN A 54 -23.13 -16.31 -28.37
N ASN A 55 -23.40 -15.09 -28.88
CA ASN A 55 -24.34 -14.90 -29.98
C ASN A 55 -23.86 -15.60 -31.26
N LEU A 56 -22.57 -15.46 -31.59
CA LEU A 56 -21.97 -16.14 -32.74
C LEU A 56 -21.94 -17.66 -32.56
N GLU A 57 -21.63 -18.13 -31.35
CA GLU A 57 -21.67 -19.56 -31.00
C GLU A 57 -23.07 -20.15 -31.24
N GLN A 58 -24.11 -19.43 -30.83
CA GLN A 58 -25.50 -19.85 -31.06
C GLN A 58 -25.83 -19.88 -32.55
N MET A 59 -25.40 -18.90 -33.34
CA MET A 59 -25.60 -18.90 -34.79
C MET A 59 -24.89 -20.08 -35.48
N VAL A 60 -23.66 -20.40 -35.07
CA VAL A 60 -22.93 -21.59 -35.56
C VAL A 60 -23.76 -22.85 -35.28
N GLN A 61 -24.20 -23.04 -34.04
CA GLN A 61 -24.99 -24.22 -33.65
C GLN A 61 -26.33 -24.32 -34.41
N ASP A 62 -26.99 -23.19 -34.66
CA ASP A 62 -28.25 -23.14 -35.41
C ASP A 62 -28.07 -23.55 -36.87
N ILE A 63 -27.03 -23.03 -37.53
CA ILE A 63 -26.74 -23.35 -38.92
C ILE A 63 -26.28 -24.81 -39.06
N GLU A 64 -25.44 -25.30 -38.16
CA GLU A 64 -25.04 -26.71 -38.14
C GLU A 64 -26.25 -27.65 -37.99
N ARG A 65 -27.18 -27.31 -37.10
CA ARG A 65 -28.44 -28.06 -36.97
C ARG A 65 -29.24 -28.05 -38.26
N LYS A 66 -29.33 -26.89 -38.93
CA LYS A 66 -30.07 -26.77 -40.18
C LYS A 66 -29.45 -27.58 -41.31
N ILE A 67 -28.12 -27.57 -41.43
CA ILE A 67 -27.38 -28.39 -42.41
C ILE A 67 -27.68 -29.88 -42.18
N ARG A 68 -27.56 -30.36 -40.94
CA ARG A 68 -27.87 -31.75 -40.59
C ARG A 68 -29.30 -32.15 -40.98
N LEU A 69 -30.28 -31.31 -40.64
CA LEU A 69 -31.69 -31.57 -40.98
C LEU A 69 -31.94 -31.60 -42.50
N LEU A 70 -31.27 -30.75 -43.27
CA LEU A 70 -31.39 -30.74 -44.73
C LEU A 70 -30.75 -31.98 -45.36
N GLN A 71 -29.61 -32.42 -44.83
CA GLN A 71 -28.93 -33.66 -45.25
C GLN A 71 -29.79 -34.89 -44.94
N GLU A 72 -30.29 -35.03 -43.72
CA GLU A 72 -31.19 -36.13 -43.33
C GLU A 72 -32.44 -36.19 -44.22
N LYS A 73 -33.05 -35.04 -44.53
CA LYS A 73 -34.19 -34.97 -45.44
C LYS A 73 -33.85 -35.34 -46.87
N ALA A 74 -32.65 -34.97 -47.34
CA ALA A 74 -32.19 -35.34 -48.67
C ALA A 74 -32.00 -36.85 -48.79
N ASP A 75 -31.41 -37.48 -47.77
CA ASP A 75 -31.22 -38.93 -47.72
C ASP A 75 -32.57 -39.67 -47.73
N LEU A 76 -33.54 -39.20 -46.95
CA LEU A 76 -34.91 -39.75 -46.96
C LEU A 76 -35.63 -39.55 -48.30
N ALA A 77 -35.40 -38.44 -48.99
CA ALA A 77 -35.97 -38.20 -50.33
C ALA A 77 -35.36 -39.14 -51.36
N GLU A 78 -34.06 -39.42 -51.26
CA GLU A 78 -33.34 -40.35 -52.11
C GLU A 78 -33.80 -41.80 -51.89
N GLU A 79 -34.00 -42.22 -50.64
CA GLU A 79 -34.58 -43.53 -50.30
C GLU A 79 -36.00 -43.71 -50.87
N ARG A 80 -36.76 -42.63 -50.99
CA ARG A 80 -38.10 -42.62 -51.59
C ARG A 80 -38.09 -42.54 -53.11
N GLY A 81 -36.91 -42.44 -53.73
CA GLY A 81 -36.73 -42.33 -55.18
C GLY A 81 -36.91 -40.91 -55.74
N ASP A 82 -37.10 -39.91 -54.89
CA ASP A 82 -37.36 -38.52 -55.29
C ASP A 82 -36.04 -37.74 -55.47
N THR A 83 -35.31 -38.11 -56.53
CA THR A 83 -33.92 -37.66 -56.73
C THR A 83 -33.77 -36.15 -56.97
N ASP A 84 -34.78 -35.48 -57.52
CA ASP A 84 -34.74 -34.03 -57.76
C ASP A 84 -34.89 -33.25 -56.46
N LEU A 85 -35.77 -33.69 -55.56
CA LEU A 85 -35.91 -33.12 -54.23
C LEU A 85 -34.63 -33.29 -53.40
N ALA A 86 -34.01 -34.48 -53.46
CA ALA A 86 -32.75 -34.75 -52.78
C ALA A 86 -31.62 -33.82 -53.26
N LYS A 87 -31.51 -33.58 -54.57
CA LYS A 87 -30.53 -32.62 -55.13
C LYS A 87 -30.77 -31.19 -54.66
N GLN A 88 -32.03 -30.74 -54.64
CA GLN A 88 -32.39 -29.39 -54.17
C GLN A 88 -32.00 -29.19 -52.70
N LEU A 89 -32.32 -30.17 -51.83
CA LEU A 89 -31.99 -30.12 -50.40
C LEU A 89 -30.48 -30.14 -50.15
N ARG A 90 -29.72 -30.95 -50.92
CA ARG A 90 -28.24 -30.96 -50.84
C ARG A 90 -27.63 -29.64 -51.31
N PHE A 91 -28.20 -29.01 -52.35
CA PHE A 91 -27.75 -27.69 -52.80
C PHE A 91 -27.99 -26.62 -51.73
N GLU A 92 -29.17 -26.61 -51.11
CA GLU A 92 -29.49 -25.70 -50.00
C GLU A 92 -28.57 -25.93 -48.79
N ALA A 93 -28.32 -27.19 -48.42
CA ALA A 93 -27.36 -27.53 -47.36
C ALA A 93 -25.95 -27.01 -47.70
N THR A 94 -25.52 -27.14 -48.95
CA THR A 94 -24.22 -26.62 -49.42
C THR A 94 -24.14 -25.09 -49.27
N SER A 95 -25.22 -24.39 -49.61
CA SER A 95 -25.29 -22.93 -49.42
C SER A 95 -25.14 -22.55 -47.95
N TYR A 96 -25.77 -23.29 -47.03
CA TYR A 96 -25.61 -23.06 -45.60
C TYR A 96 -24.21 -23.37 -45.09
N THR A 97 -23.50 -24.35 -45.67
CA THR A 97 -22.10 -24.65 -45.32
C THR A 97 -21.16 -23.48 -45.63
N MET A 98 -21.40 -22.73 -46.72
CA MET A 98 -20.61 -21.53 -47.02
C MET A 98 -20.81 -20.46 -45.94
N THR A 99 -22.06 -20.16 -45.58
CA THR A 99 -22.38 -19.23 -44.49
C THR A 99 -21.83 -19.69 -43.14
N LEU A 100 -21.87 -21.00 -42.85
CA LEU A 100 -21.30 -21.57 -41.64
C LEU A 100 -19.81 -21.28 -41.54
N THR A 101 -19.08 -21.40 -42.65
CA THR A 101 -17.63 -21.17 -42.68
C THR A 101 -17.26 -19.74 -42.30
N GLU A 102 -18.02 -18.75 -42.82
CA GLU A 102 -17.82 -17.33 -42.50
C GLU A 102 -18.15 -17.00 -41.04
N ILE A 103 -19.28 -17.52 -40.53
CA ILE A 103 -19.70 -17.28 -39.14
C ILE A 103 -18.77 -18.01 -38.15
N HIS A 104 -18.31 -19.20 -38.48
CA HIS A 104 -17.35 -19.94 -37.66
C HIS A 104 -16.00 -19.20 -37.56
N ALA A 105 -15.51 -18.62 -38.66
CA ALA A 105 -14.31 -17.78 -38.62
C ALA A 105 -14.51 -16.55 -37.69
N SER A 106 -15.67 -15.90 -37.79
CA SER A 106 -16.03 -14.77 -36.92
C SER A 106 -16.15 -15.16 -35.45
N TRP A 107 -16.71 -16.35 -35.17
CA TRP A 107 -16.82 -16.90 -33.81
C TRP A 107 -15.44 -17.19 -33.19
N GLU A 108 -14.52 -17.81 -33.94
CA GLU A 108 -13.15 -18.04 -33.45
C GLU A 108 -12.41 -16.72 -33.18
N GLU A 109 -12.59 -15.69 -34.00
CA GLU A 109 -12.04 -14.36 -33.72
C GLU A 109 -12.62 -13.76 -32.43
N ALA A 110 -13.95 -13.81 -32.25
CA ALA A 110 -14.63 -13.32 -31.05
C ALA A 110 -14.20 -14.08 -29.78
N LYS A 111 -13.98 -15.39 -29.89
CA LYS A 111 -13.46 -16.24 -28.81
C LYS A 111 -12.04 -15.83 -28.42
N LEU A 112 -11.13 -15.69 -29.38
CA LEU A 112 -9.77 -15.22 -29.14
C LEU A 112 -9.76 -13.81 -28.49
N LYS A 113 -10.66 -12.92 -28.93
CA LYS A 113 -10.83 -11.59 -28.35
C LYS A 113 -11.29 -11.67 -26.90
N ALA A 114 -12.27 -12.52 -26.58
CA ALA A 114 -12.74 -12.73 -25.21
C ALA A 114 -11.62 -13.28 -24.30
N ASP A 115 -10.82 -14.23 -24.79
CA ASP A 115 -9.69 -14.80 -24.04
C ASP A 115 -8.59 -13.77 -23.78
N ARG A 116 -8.26 -12.95 -24.77
CA ARG A 116 -7.30 -11.83 -24.61
C ARG A 116 -7.78 -10.80 -23.59
N ILE A 117 -9.07 -10.46 -23.61
CA ILE A 117 -9.67 -9.56 -22.64
C ILE A 117 -9.58 -10.18 -21.23
N LYS A 118 -9.96 -11.47 -21.06
CA LYS A 118 -9.84 -12.18 -19.78
C LYS A 118 -8.40 -12.14 -19.25
N ALA A 119 -7.40 -12.40 -20.10
CA ALA A 119 -5.99 -12.36 -19.73
C ALA A 119 -5.52 -10.95 -19.32
N THR A 120 -5.93 -9.92 -20.05
CA THR A 120 -5.59 -8.52 -19.76
C THR A 120 -6.16 -8.10 -18.41
N ILE A 121 -7.46 -8.34 -18.19
CA ILE A 121 -8.14 -8.05 -16.92
C ILE A 121 -7.41 -8.71 -15.75
N LYS A 122 -7.08 -10.01 -15.89
CA LYS A 122 -6.35 -10.75 -14.85
C LYS A 122 -5.00 -10.13 -14.52
N SER A 123 -4.25 -9.68 -15.53
CA SER A 123 -2.95 -9.04 -15.32
C SER A 123 -3.06 -7.66 -14.66
N GLU A 124 -4.10 -6.89 -15.01
CA GLU A 124 -4.36 -5.58 -14.42
C GLU A 124 -4.82 -5.68 -12.97
N GLU A 125 -5.71 -6.63 -12.66
CA GLU A 125 -6.16 -6.93 -11.31
C GLU A 125 -4.98 -7.34 -10.42
N GLU A 126 -4.10 -8.21 -10.90
CA GLU A 126 -2.91 -8.63 -10.16
C GLU A 126 -1.98 -7.44 -9.84
N ARG A 127 -1.78 -6.53 -10.80
CA ARG A 127 -0.96 -5.33 -10.60
C ARG A 127 -1.55 -4.39 -9.54
N ILE A 128 -2.87 -4.19 -9.54
CA ILE A 128 -3.53 -3.35 -8.54
C ILE A 128 -3.50 -4.00 -7.15
N ARG A 129 -3.66 -5.33 -7.08
CA ARG A 129 -3.49 -6.08 -5.82
C ARG A 129 -2.10 -5.87 -5.24
N GLN A 130 -1.05 -6.00 -6.06
CA GLN A 130 0.34 -5.75 -5.64
C GLN A 130 0.54 -4.32 -5.12
N LYS A 131 0.02 -3.30 -5.82
CA LYS A 131 0.07 -1.92 -5.31
C LYS A 131 -0.66 -1.75 -3.97
N THR A 132 -1.78 -2.44 -3.79
CA THR A 132 -2.58 -2.35 -2.57
C THR A 132 -1.83 -2.97 -1.40
N THR A 133 -1.22 -4.13 -1.58
CA THR A 133 -0.39 -4.77 -0.54
C THR A 133 0.85 -3.93 -0.23
N GLU A 134 1.50 -3.36 -1.23
CA GLU A 134 2.62 -2.42 -1.04
C GLU A 134 2.19 -1.17 -0.25
N ALA A 135 1.05 -0.58 -0.57
CA ALA A 135 0.52 0.59 0.15
C ALA A 135 0.20 0.26 1.62
N MET A 136 -0.43 -0.88 1.89
CA MET A 136 -0.72 -1.35 3.25
C MET A 136 0.56 -1.63 4.05
N LEU A 137 1.58 -2.22 3.41
CA LEU A 137 2.89 -2.42 4.03
C LEU A 137 3.52 -1.08 4.43
N LEU A 138 3.49 -0.10 3.53
CA LEU A 138 4.02 1.24 3.79
C LEU A 138 3.27 1.94 4.92
N GLU A 139 1.96 1.78 5.01
CA GLU A 139 1.14 2.27 6.12
C GLU A 139 1.57 1.66 7.45
N THR A 140 1.72 0.32 7.50
CA THR A 140 2.20 -0.39 8.70
C THR A 140 3.60 0.08 9.12
N GLN A 141 4.51 0.23 8.16
CA GLN A 141 5.86 0.73 8.40
C GLN A 141 5.84 2.17 8.93
N TRP A 142 5.01 3.03 8.36
CA TRP A 142 4.88 4.43 8.75
C TRP A 142 4.35 4.56 10.18
N HIS A 143 3.29 3.83 10.55
CA HIS A 143 2.78 3.79 11.92
C HIS A 143 3.84 3.29 12.91
N THR A 144 4.61 2.27 12.52
CA THR A 144 5.70 1.74 13.35
C THR A 144 6.80 2.79 13.57
N MET A 145 7.19 3.54 12.53
CA MET A 145 8.19 4.62 12.64
C MET A 145 7.68 5.80 13.48
N GLN A 146 6.40 6.17 13.31
CA GLN A 146 5.79 7.22 14.12
C GLN A 146 5.77 6.83 15.59
N LEU A 147 5.42 5.58 15.89
CA LEU A 147 5.48 5.01 17.22
C LEU A 147 6.92 5.07 17.77
N GLN A 148 7.91 4.55 17.03
CA GLN A 148 9.33 4.63 17.43
C GLN A 148 9.78 6.07 17.68
N ARG A 149 9.43 7.04 16.84
CA ARG A 149 9.79 8.46 17.02
C ARG A 149 9.19 9.03 18.31
N SER A 150 7.91 8.80 18.56
CA SER A 150 7.24 9.25 19.80
C SER A 150 7.86 8.63 21.06
N LEU A 151 8.28 7.37 20.96
CA LEU A 151 8.90 6.64 22.05
C LEU A 151 10.35 7.05 22.31
N PHE A 152 11.17 7.22 21.27
CA PHE A 152 12.53 7.74 21.42
C PHE A 152 12.53 9.15 22.01
N ALA A 153 11.57 10.01 21.64
CA ALA A 153 11.39 11.31 22.27
C ALA A 153 11.15 11.15 23.79
N SER A 154 10.18 10.32 24.18
CA SER A 154 9.92 10.04 25.60
C SER A 154 11.09 9.41 26.35
N LEU A 155 11.84 8.48 25.73
CA LEU A 155 12.95 7.77 26.37
C LEU A 155 14.20 8.64 26.52
N ILE A 156 14.52 9.48 25.54
CA ILE A 156 15.61 10.45 25.63
C ILE A 156 15.28 11.48 26.72
N GLU A 157 14.01 11.91 26.78
CA GLU A 157 13.51 12.74 27.88
C GLU A 157 13.38 11.99 29.21
N VAL A 158 13.34 10.67 29.33
CA VAL A 158 13.39 10.00 30.64
C VAL A 158 14.84 9.71 31.08
N ASN A 159 15.72 9.34 30.13
CA ASN A 159 17.01 8.71 30.42
C ASN A 159 18.21 9.69 30.41
N THR A 160 18.00 10.92 30.00
CA THR A 160 18.97 12.01 30.19
C THR A 160 19.08 12.27 31.71
N GLY A 161 20.08 11.64 32.35
CA GLY A 161 20.46 11.76 33.77
C GLY A 161 20.80 13.19 34.24
N ALA A 162 20.47 14.21 33.45
CA ALA A 162 20.40 15.60 33.86
C ALA A 162 19.37 15.87 34.97
N ALA A 163 18.48 14.91 35.28
CA ALA A 163 17.43 15.04 36.29
C ALA A 163 17.90 15.40 37.71
N GLN A 164 19.18 15.24 38.05
CA GLN A 164 19.71 15.67 39.36
C GLN A 164 19.94 17.19 39.46
N ASN A 165 20.11 17.90 38.35
CA ASN A 165 20.38 19.36 38.32
C ASN A 165 19.29 20.18 37.63
N VAL A 166 18.20 19.55 37.19
CA VAL A 166 17.06 20.23 36.54
C VAL A 166 16.16 20.85 37.62
N PRO A 167 15.81 22.14 37.53
CA PRO A 167 14.93 22.78 38.49
C PRO A 167 13.58 22.07 38.61
N THR A 168 13.03 22.08 39.83
CA THR A 168 11.84 21.33 40.21
C THR A 168 10.63 21.56 39.28
N SER A 169 10.41 22.79 38.83
CA SER A 169 9.33 23.17 37.89
C SER A 169 9.50 22.58 36.49
N GLU A 170 10.74 22.35 36.06
CA GLU A 170 11.05 21.78 34.75
C GLU A 170 10.86 20.26 34.75
N ARG A 171 11.09 19.59 35.88
CA ARG A 171 10.86 18.14 36.04
C ARG A 171 9.38 17.79 35.91
N THR A 172 8.48 18.59 36.48
CA THR A 172 7.03 18.38 36.34
C THR A 172 6.54 18.61 34.91
N VAL A 173 7.09 19.60 34.21
CA VAL A 173 6.73 19.88 32.80
C VAL A 173 7.25 18.78 31.87
N ARG A 174 8.48 18.30 32.10
CA ARG A 174 9.07 17.17 31.38
C ARG A 174 8.28 15.87 31.57
N HIS A 175 7.85 15.59 32.78
CA HIS A 175 6.96 14.45 33.03
C HIS A 175 5.61 14.60 32.30
N ALA A 176 5.04 15.81 32.26
CA ALA A 176 3.81 16.06 31.52
C ALA A 176 3.98 15.85 30.00
N LEU A 177 5.14 16.21 29.45
CA LEU A 177 5.52 15.90 28.06
C LEU A 177 5.67 14.41 27.80
N ASN A 178 6.44 13.71 28.64
CA ASN A 178 6.57 12.24 28.55
C ASN A 178 5.20 11.56 28.57
N ARG A 179 4.27 12.05 29.41
CA ARG A 179 2.89 11.55 29.47
C ARG A 179 2.12 11.79 28.18
N ARG A 180 2.33 12.92 27.49
CA ARG A 180 1.74 13.20 26.17
C ARG A 180 2.28 12.25 25.11
N PHE A 181 3.60 12.05 25.06
CA PHE A 181 4.23 11.11 24.12
C PHE A 181 3.76 9.68 24.32
N VAL A 182 3.65 9.21 25.57
CA VAL A 182 3.14 7.86 25.85
C VAL A 182 1.66 7.74 25.47
N ARG A 183 0.82 8.76 25.71
CA ARG A 183 -0.56 8.76 25.20
C ARG A 183 -0.61 8.65 23.68
N GLN A 184 0.24 9.39 22.97
CA GLN A 184 0.33 9.29 21.51
C GLN A 184 0.78 7.89 21.07
N ALA A 185 1.77 7.31 21.74
CA ALA A 185 2.24 5.94 21.45
C ALA A 185 1.15 4.89 21.69
N VAL A 186 0.34 5.05 22.76
CA VAL A 186 -0.84 4.19 23.03
C VAL A 186 -1.87 4.29 21.91
N VAL A 187 -2.19 5.50 21.43
CA VAL A 187 -3.10 5.68 20.29
C VAL A 187 -2.56 5.00 19.03
N GLN A 188 -1.26 5.13 18.74
CA GLN A 188 -0.66 4.49 17.56
C GLN A 188 -0.67 2.96 17.65
N ARG A 189 -0.38 2.40 18.83
CA ARG A 189 -0.53 0.96 19.09
C ARG A 189 -1.98 0.51 18.89
N ASP A 190 -2.95 1.28 19.39
CA ASP A 190 -4.36 0.91 19.27
C ASP A 190 -4.82 0.96 17.80
N ASN A 191 -4.31 1.89 16.99
CA ASN A 191 -4.52 1.92 15.54
C ASN A 191 -3.94 0.66 14.85
N LEU A 192 -2.71 0.24 15.20
CA LEU A 192 -2.11 -1.00 14.68
C LEU A 192 -2.95 -2.23 15.05
N ARG A 193 -3.44 -2.28 16.30
CA ARG A 193 -4.33 -3.36 16.77
C ARG A 193 -5.65 -3.39 16.02
N GLN A 194 -6.22 -2.22 15.70
CA GLN A 194 -7.42 -2.13 14.88
C GLN A 194 -7.16 -2.63 13.46
N MET A 195 -6.05 -2.21 12.84
CA MET A 195 -5.64 -2.68 11.51
C MET A 195 -5.43 -4.20 11.48
N GLN A 196 -4.81 -4.77 12.52
CA GLN A 196 -4.68 -6.22 12.68
C GLN A 196 -6.07 -6.88 12.73
N ALA A 197 -6.98 -6.38 13.58
CA ALA A 197 -8.32 -6.94 13.72
C ALA A 197 -9.13 -6.88 12.41
N ASP A 198 -9.02 -5.79 11.65
CA ASP A 198 -9.71 -5.65 10.37
C ASP A 198 -9.10 -6.57 9.29
N THR A 199 -7.79 -6.78 9.32
CA THR A 199 -7.10 -7.78 8.49
C THR A 199 -7.56 -9.20 8.82
N GLU A 200 -7.69 -9.55 10.09
CA GLU A 200 -8.18 -10.86 10.54
C GLU A 200 -9.62 -11.11 10.05
N LYS A 201 -10.50 -10.11 10.16
CA LYS A 201 -11.87 -10.18 9.62
C LYS A 201 -11.86 -10.41 8.10
N ARG A 202 -10.97 -9.74 7.37
CA ARG A 202 -10.85 -9.89 5.91
C ARG A 202 -10.42 -11.31 5.53
N VAL A 203 -9.40 -11.86 6.20
CA VAL A 203 -8.96 -13.25 6.00
C VAL A 203 -10.10 -14.23 6.29
N ALA A 204 -10.85 -14.04 7.39
CA ALA A 204 -11.97 -14.89 7.74
C ALA A 204 -13.08 -14.87 6.66
N LEU A 205 -13.41 -13.68 6.15
CA LEU A 205 -14.38 -13.52 5.07
C LEU A 205 -13.92 -14.20 3.77
N LEU A 206 -12.65 -14.03 3.40
CA LEU A 206 -12.08 -14.67 2.20
C LEU A 206 -12.09 -16.20 2.33
N ARG A 207 -11.75 -16.72 3.50
CA ARG A 207 -11.82 -18.16 3.80
C ARG A 207 -13.25 -18.71 3.67
N GLU A 208 -14.24 -17.97 4.15
CA GLU A 208 -15.65 -18.37 4.02
C GLU A 208 -16.13 -18.30 2.57
N ASN A 209 -15.82 -17.23 1.85
CA ASN A 209 -16.15 -17.09 0.44
C ASN A 209 -15.49 -18.19 -0.42
N SER A 210 -14.26 -18.58 -0.10
CA SER A 210 -13.54 -19.66 -0.77
C SER A 210 -14.26 -21.01 -0.58
N LYS A 211 -14.74 -21.32 0.64
CA LYS A 211 -15.57 -22.51 0.88
C LYS A 211 -16.85 -22.47 0.06
N GLN A 212 -17.52 -21.32 -0.02
CA GLN A 212 -18.73 -21.17 -0.83
C GLN A 212 -18.45 -21.37 -2.33
N ALA A 213 -17.33 -20.84 -2.84
CA ALA A 213 -16.90 -21.07 -4.22
C ALA A 213 -16.69 -22.56 -4.50
N ARG A 214 -16.04 -23.28 -3.58
CA ARG A 214 -15.85 -24.73 -3.65
C ARG A 214 -17.17 -25.50 -3.67
N THR A 215 -18.14 -25.13 -2.83
CA THR A 215 -19.46 -25.78 -2.83
C THR A 215 -20.25 -25.54 -4.12
N ARG A 216 -19.89 -24.50 -4.87
CA ARG A 216 -20.50 -24.15 -6.17
C ARG A 216 -19.69 -24.68 -7.36
N ASP A 217 -18.66 -25.49 -7.12
CA ASP A 217 -17.76 -26.04 -8.15
C ASP A 217 -17.14 -24.94 -9.03
N ASN A 218 -16.81 -23.79 -8.40
CA ASN A 218 -16.22 -22.64 -9.08
C ASN A 218 -14.74 -22.50 -8.72
N ASP A 219 -13.93 -23.36 -9.30
CA ASP A 219 -12.48 -23.44 -9.07
C ASP A 219 -11.74 -22.14 -9.39
N ASP A 220 -12.16 -21.42 -10.45
CA ASP A 220 -11.57 -20.13 -10.83
C ASP A 220 -11.73 -19.10 -9.70
N LEU A 221 -12.93 -19.02 -9.10
CA LEU A 221 -13.21 -18.13 -7.99
C LEU A 221 -12.52 -18.57 -6.70
N GLU A 222 -12.53 -19.87 -6.39
CA GLU A 222 -11.84 -20.41 -5.21
C GLU A 222 -10.35 -20.06 -5.25
N ASN A 223 -9.68 -20.32 -6.38
CA ASN A 223 -8.26 -20.02 -6.55
C ASN A 223 -7.97 -18.52 -6.44
N ALA A 224 -8.85 -17.65 -6.95
CA ALA A 224 -8.68 -16.20 -6.85
C ALA A 224 -8.80 -15.70 -5.39
N LEU A 225 -9.72 -16.28 -4.62
CA LEU A 225 -9.93 -15.97 -3.21
C LEU A 225 -8.79 -16.49 -2.33
N LEU A 226 -8.25 -17.67 -2.64
CA LEU A 226 -7.10 -18.24 -1.91
C LEU A 226 -5.84 -17.39 -2.09
N ARG A 227 -5.56 -16.89 -3.30
CA ARG A 227 -4.43 -15.96 -3.54
C ARG A 227 -4.59 -14.65 -2.78
N GLU A 228 -5.80 -14.10 -2.77
CA GLU A 228 -6.08 -12.88 -1.99
C GLU A 228 -5.89 -13.16 -0.49
N MET A 229 -6.37 -14.30 0.01
CA MET A 229 -6.19 -14.72 1.40
C MET A 229 -4.71 -14.85 1.77
N GLU A 230 -3.88 -15.46 0.92
CA GLU A 230 -2.43 -15.60 1.15
C GLU A 230 -1.74 -14.23 1.33
N GLN A 231 -2.13 -13.23 0.54
CA GLN A 231 -1.61 -11.86 0.66
C GLN A 231 -2.01 -11.21 2.01
N TYR A 232 -3.28 -11.32 2.39
CA TYR A 232 -3.75 -10.80 3.68
C TYR A 232 -3.17 -11.57 4.86
N GLU A 233 -2.91 -12.87 4.73
CA GLU A 233 -2.24 -13.68 5.75
C GLU A 233 -0.78 -13.24 5.92
N ALA A 234 -0.05 -12.95 4.84
CA ALA A 234 1.31 -12.41 4.90
C ALA A 234 1.34 -11.03 5.59
N MET A 235 0.36 -10.17 5.27
CA MET A 235 0.21 -8.88 5.93
C MET A 235 -0.17 -9.03 7.41
N LEU A 236 -1.03 -10.01 7.74
CA LEU A 236 -1.42 -10.27 9.12
C LEU A 236 -0.22 -10.62 10.00
N VAL A 237 0.74 -11.39 9.46
CA VAL A 237 2.00 -11.68 10.17
C VAL A 237 2.77 -10.39 10.46
N GLN A 238 2.96 -9.53 9.48
CA GLN A 238 3.70 -8.27 9.65
C GLN A 238 3.01 -7.30 10.60
N THR A 239 1.68 -7.18 10.51
CA THR A 239 0.90 -6.32 11.40
C THR A 239 0.88 -6.86 12.83
N ARG A 240 0.88 -8.18 13.02
CA ARG A 240 1.07 -8.80 14.36
C ARG A 240 2.43 -8.50 14.94
N ASP A 241 3.51 -8.66 14.17
CA ASP A 241 4.86 -8.36 14.64
C ASP A 241 4.99 -6.88 15.04
N ALA A 242 4.45 -5.98 14.22
CA ALA A 242 4.43 -4.54 14.52
C ALA A 242 3.58 -4.21 15.75
N THR A 243 2.41 -4.85 15.90
CA THR A 243 1.53 -4.66 17.06
C THR A 243 2.17 -5.16 18.34
N GLN A 244 2.82 -6.33 18.31
CA GLN A 244 3.53 -6.88 19.46
C GLN A 244 4.70 -5.97 19.88
N GLN A 245 5.50 -5.50 18.92
CA GLN A 245 6.56 -4.53 19.23
C GLN A 245 6.00 -3.23 19.82
N ALA A 246 4.87 -2.75 19.29
CA ALA A 246 4.19 -1.57 19.82
C ALA A 246 3.67 -1.80 21.25
N GLU A 247 3.10 -2.97 21.54
CA GLU A 247 2.67 -3.37 22.89
C GLU A 247 3.85 -3.38 23.87
N GLU A 248 4.92 -4.12 23.56
CA GLU A 248 6.10 -4.23 24.42
C GLU A 248 6.70 -2.86 24.76
N VAL A 249 6.83 -1.98 23.75
CA VAL A 249 7.46 -0.67 23.97
C VAL A 249 6.53 0.30 24.69
N THR A 250 5.23 0.30 24.37
CA THR A 250 4.26 1.14 25.10
C THR A 250 4.13 0.72 26.55
N GLU A 251 4.11 -0.58 26.86
CA GLU A 251 4.10 -1.09 28.23
C GLU A 251 5.34 -0.66 29.00
N ARG A 252 6.53 -0.76 28.37
CA ARG A 252 7.77 -0.29 28.96
C ARG A 252 7.76 1.22 29.23
N ALA A 253 7.24 2.02 28.31
CA ALA A 253 7.14 3.47 28.47
C ALA A 253 6.15 3.86 29.57
N ILE A 254 5.02 3.16 29.68
CA ILE A 254 4.05 3.33 30.78
C ILE A 254 4.70 3.00 32.13
N ALA A 255 5.48 1.91 32.21
CA ALA A 255 6.19 1.53 33.43
C ALA A 255 7.19 2.61 33.86
N LEU A 256 8.02 3.09 32.92
CA LEU A 256 8.98 4.17 33.19
C LEU A 256 8.31 5.47 33.63
N LEU A 257 7.19 5.83 33.01
CA LEU A 257 6.39 6.98 33.42
C LEU A 257 5.86 6.84 34.84
N LYS A 258 5.42 5.64 35.21
CA LYS A 258 4.90 5.36 36.55
C LYS A 258 6.01 5.46 37.59
N ASP A 259 7.19 4.91 37.31
CA ASP A 259 8.36 5.03 38.19
C ASP A 259 8.78 6.50 38.36
N GLU A 260 8.74 7.30 37.28
CA GLU A 260 8.99 8.74 37.32
C GLU A 260 7.94 9.47 38.16
N GLU A 261 6.66 9.16 37.99
CA GLU A 261 5.56 9.74 38.75
C GLU A 261 5.70 9.45 40.26
N GLU A 262 6.02 8.21 40.62
CA GLU A 262 6.28 7.80 42.00
C GLU A 262 7.48 8.55 42.61
N SER A 263 8.56 8.73 41.83
CA SER A 263 9.74 9.49 42.24
C SER A 263 9.43 10.97 42.47
N LEU A 264 8.60 11.60 41.62
CA LEU A 264 8.17 12.98 41.78
C LEU A 264 7.27 13.16 43.01
N ARG A 265 6.32 12.24 43.22
CA ARG A 265 5.46 12.25 44.42
C ARG A 265 6.26 12.06 45.70
N ALA A 266 7.26 11.19 45.71
CA ALA A 266 8.16 11.01 46.85
C ALA A 266 8.96 12.29 47.19
N GLN A 267 9.17 13.17 46.20
CA GLN A 267 9.79 14.49 46.35
C GLN A 267 8.78 15.60 46.73
N GLY A 268 7.51 15.26 46.95
CA GLY A 268 6.45 16.22 47.29
C GLY A 268 5.94 17.04 46.10
N LEU A 269 6.21 16.60 44.87
CA LEU A 269 5.75 17.25 43.65
C LEU A 269 4.49 16.58 43.15
N ASP A 270 3.50 17.39 42.78
CA ASP A 270 2.31 16.90 42.10
C ASP A 270 2.44 17.15 40.58
N PRO A 271 2.73 16.10 39.79
CA PRO A 271 2.84 16.22 38.34
C PRO A 271 1.52 16.51 37.62
N LEU A 272 0.37 16.44 38.29
CA LEU A 272 -0.96 16.62 37.69
C LEU A 272 -1.39 18.08 37.54
N ILE A 273 -0.63 19.03 38.11
CA ILE A 273 -0.99 20.46 38.18
C ILE A 273 -0.45 21.27 36.99
N VAL A 274 0.34 20.66 36.09
CA VAL A 274 0.93 21.35 34.94
C VAL A 274 -0.13 21.61 33.86
N SER A 275 -0.27 22.88 33.45
CA SER A 275 -1.17 23.29 32.37
C SER A 275 -0.57 23.06 30.98
N ASP A 276 -1.42 22.84 29.97
CA ASP A 276 -0.98 22.71 28.56
C ASP A 276 -0.21 23.95 28.07
N GLU A 277 -0.51 25.12 28.63
CA GLU A 277 0.16 26.39 28.31
C GLU A 277 1.61 26.41 28.81
N GLN A 278 1.89 25.82 29.97
CA GLN A 278 3.25 25.64 30.51
C GLN A 278 4.06 24.61 29.71
N ILE A 279 3.39 23.55 29.22
CA ILE A 279 3.98 22.54 28.33
C ILE A 279 4.40 23.20 27.01
N ALA A 280 3.51 23.97 26.39
CA ALA A 280 3.78 24.66 25.14
C ALA A 280 4.90 25.71 25.27
N LEU A 281 4.93 26.45 26.39
CA LEU A 281 5.99 27.42 26.67
C LEU A 281 7.36 26.73 26.78
N TYR A 282 7.41 25.56 27.41
CA TYR A 282 8.63 24.78 27.56
C TYR A 282 9.09 24.15 26.23
N GLU A 283 8.16 23.60 25.42
CA GLU A 283 8.45 23.14 24.05
C GLU A 283 9.02 24.29 23.19
N ALA A 284 8.43 25.50 23.29
CA ALA A 284 8.90 26.68 22.55
C ALA A 284 10.30 27.15 23.01
N GLN A 285 10.58 27.10 24.31
CA GLN A 285 11.90 27.44 24.87
C GLN A 285 12.97 26.42 24.46
N ALA A 286 12.65 25.12 24.51
CA ALA A 286 13.53 24.06 24.05
C ALA A 286 13.83 24.17 22.55
N ALA A 287 12.80 24.45 21.74
CA ALA A 287 12.95 24.66 20.30
C ALA A 287 13.81 25.89 19.97
N LEU A 288 13.69 26.98 20.75
CA LEU A 288 14.55 28.16 20.61
C LEU A 288 16.00 27.84 20.96
N ALA A 289 16.25 27.11 22.05
CA ALA A 289 17.59 26.69 22.46
C ALA A 289 18.24 25.79 21.39
N ASP A 290 17.49 24.84 20.81
CA ASP A 290 17.97 24.01 19.72
C ASP A 290 18.23 24.81 18.42
N ALA A 291 17.38 25.80 18.13
CA ALA A 291 17.58 26.71 17.00
C ALA A 291 18.86 27.57 17.17
N GLU A 292 19.16 28.02 18.39
CA GLU A 292 20.39 28.75 18.70
C GLU A 292 21.63 27.86 18.60
N THR A 293 21.60 26.65 19.16
CA THR A 293 22.76 25.74 19.05
C THR A 293 23.01 25.29 17.60
N THR A 294 21.96 25.10 16.80
CA THR A 294 22.10 24.79 15.37
C THR A 294 22.58 26.00 14.56
N ARG A 295 22.19 27.22 14.92
CA ARG A 295 22.71 28.46 14.34
C ARG A 295 24.19 28.66 14.66
N ASP A 296 24.61 28.39 15.89
CA ASP A 296 26.01 28.46 16.31
C ASP A 296 26.88 27.39 15.64
N LYS A 297 26.38 26.16 15.51
CA LYS A 297 27.05 25.10 14.74
C LYS A 297 27.21 25.49 13.26
N ARG A 298 26.21 26.15 12.67
CA ARG A 298 26.29 26.67 11.29
C ARG A 298 27.30 27.81 11.17
N HIS A 299 27.31 28.78 12.09
CA HIS A 299 28.28 29.87 12.09
C HIS A 299 29.71 29.38 12.32
N ASN A 300 29.90 28.39 13.19
CA ASN A 300 31.22 27.79 13.42
C ASN A 300 31.71 27.01 12.19
N LYS A 301 30.83 26.23 11.53
CA LYS A 301 31.14 25.56 10.26
C LYS A 301 31.48 26.55 9.15
N GLN A 302 30.75 27.66 9.07
CA GLN A 302 30.96 28.71 8.07
C GLN A 302 32.28 29.48 8.32
N ARG A 303 32.64 29.75 9.58
CA ARG A 303 33.94 30.31 9.97
C ARG A 303 35.09 29.37 9.63
N GLY A 304 34.94 28.07 9.89
CA GLY A 304 35.91 27.04 9.49
C GLY A 304 36.12 26.99 7.97
N SER A 305 35.04 27.08 7.19
CA SER A 305 35.14 27.11 5.72
C SER A 305 35.80 28.40 5.20
N MET A 306 35.50 29.56 5.79
CA MET A 306 36.13 30.82 5.40
C MET A 306 37.63 30.84 5.73
N ALA A 307 38.02 30.29 6.89
CA ALA A 307 39.42 30.15 7.27
C ALA A 307 40.21 29.27 6.29
N LEU A 308 39.63 28.14 5.86
CA LEU A 308 40.21 27.25 4.84
C LEU A 308 40.35 27.95 3.47
N ILE A 309 39.33 28.69 3.04
CA ILE A 309 39.37 29.45 1.79
C ILE A 309 40.46 30.53 1.85
N THR A 310 40.55 31.29 2.94
CA THR A 310 41.62 32.29 3.10
C THR A 310 43.00 31.66 3.11
N LEU A 311 43.17 30.49 3.73
CA LEU A 311 44.45 29.79 3.78
C LEU A 311 44.85 29.24 2.39
N LEU A 312 43.89 28.73 1.61
CA LEU A 312 44.11 28.32 0.23
C LEU A 312 44.46 29.50 -0.69
N VAL A 313 43.82 30.65 -0.52
CA VAL A 313 44.13 31.86 -1.29
C VAL A 313 45.54 32.37 -0.97
N ILE A 314 45.91 32.41 0.32
CA ILE A 314 47.27 32.80 0.74
C ILE A 314 48.31 31.84 0.16
N LEU A 315 48.04 30.52 0.20
CA LEU A 315 48.95 29.51 -0.32
C LEU A 315 49.10 29.61 -1.85
N ALA A 316 48.02 29.89 -2.57
CA ALA A 316 48.05 30.15 -4.01
C ALA A 316 48.88 31.40 -4.36
N ILE A 317 48.76 32.49 -3.58
CA ILE A 317 49.56 33.70 -3.77
C ILE A 317 51.05 33.43 -3.52
N ILE A 318 51.40 32.65 -2.49
CA ILE A 318 52.78 32.28 -2.20
C ILE A 318 53.37 31.46 -3.34
N VAL A 319 52.65 30.45 -3.85
CA VAL A 319 53.10 29.65 -4.99
C VAL A 319 53.33 30.51 -6.23
N LEU A 320 52.45 31.47 -6.49
CA LEU A 320 52.56 32.38 -7.63
C LEU A 320 53.74 33.34 -7.51
N LEU A 321 54.04 33.82 -6.29
CA LEU A 321 55.22 34.64 -6.01
C LEU A 321 56.53 33.86 -6.15
N VAL A 322 56.56 32.59 -5.71
CA VAL A 322 57.73 31.72 -5.86
C VAL A 322 57.99 31.38 -7.33
N ALA A 323 56.94 31.24 -8.15
CA ALA A 323 57.08 30.98 -9.59
C ALA A 323 57.57 32.21 -10.40
N LEU A 324 57.49 33.41 -9.83
CA LEU A 324 57.92 34.67 -10.45
C LEU A 324 59.36 35.08 -10.09
N LEU A 325 60.00 34.40 -9.13
CA LEU A 325 61.38 34.61 -8.68
C LEU A 325 62.34 33.63 -9.37
#